data_AF-A0A3N7G865-F1
#
_entry.id   AF-A0A3N7G865-F1
#
_cell.length_a   1.000
_cell.length_b   1.000
_cell.length_c   1.000
_cell.angle_alpha   90.00
_cell.angle_beta   90.00
_cell.angle_gamma   90.00
#
_symmetry.space_group_name_H-M   'P 1'
#
loop_
_entity.id
_entity.type
_entity.pdbx_description
1 polymer ?
#
loop_
_entity_poly.entity_id
_entity_poly.type
_entity_poly.pdbx_seq_one_letter_code
_entity_poly.pdbx_strand_id
1 'polypeptide(L)'
;MMGLAAVTALSKRHADGALPIEDFDIELEDQSGKKVHFSETDRLAIMTGLMLHTSGKRFIRKQMFTDALEVLTMGEEAFSLCNPKSIELVDNIPILQIDMVWCYFMLRDIAWIAVAGLRLKKAREGLERAHGKDSSRFRLLQAGRTSELALYLRLELLEGVVAYHSGQFNKSRKFLASAQEKFFQLQVPDEALSLVVSMGFGEWDAKRALRMSNQDIQSAVNFLVVEREKREQKMEDDIRRRNEIMEQKRYGVTPLKKAVDLQRLIEVVSIGFEKELAAEALRKNENDTQKALDDLTNPEANTALQRNIELRKRRRQQRATDATIERLVSMGFERSRVIGAVQAGGSLEQAMHQLLTYSRADTTVAAENSANAHGSTVNNNASAPDSTPTDLALDNLDPDALDIDCSNEGPSAAEIEQRDVEMEGEIADELARGDALSDYDIEVAKEGEAINEYLALLASVDGTSSSQSSQ
;
A
#
# COMPACT_ATOMS: atom_id res chain seq x y z
N MET A 1 10.34 -2.55 -14.75
CA MET A 1 10.66 -1.16 -14.33
C MET A 1 9.45 -0.45 -13.69
N MET A 2 8.23 -0.63 -14.20
CA MET A 2 7.03 0.12 -13.80
C MET A 2 6.61 0.00 -12.31
N GLY A 3 7.03 -1.05 -11.58
CA GLY A 3 6.67 -1.23 -10.17
C GLY A 3 7.66 -0.78 -9.11
N LEU A 4 8.93 -0.60 -9.45
CA LEU A 4 9.92 -0.15 -8.46
C LEU A 4 9.66 1.29 -8.02
N ALA A 5 9.24 2.14 -8.96
CA ALA A 5 8.87 3.53 -8.72
C ALA A 5 7.71 3.65 -7.72
N ALA A 6 6.62 2.89 -7.96
CA ALA A 6 5.44 2.86 -7.10
C ALA A 6 5.79 2.36 -5.68
N VAL A 7 6.54 1.26 -5.57
CA VAL A 7 6.97 0.72 -4.26
C VAL A 7 7.88 1.70 -3.51
N THR A 8 8.82 2.33 -4.21
CA THR A 8 9.74 3.30 -3.60
C THR A 8 8.99 4.54 -3.14
N ALA A 9 8.01 5.01 -3.93
CA ALA A 9 7.16 6.13 -3.58
C ALA A 9 6.31 5.81 -2.34
N LEU A 10 5.67 4.64 -2.28
CA LEU A 10 4.95 4.20 -1.09
C LEU A 10 5.88 4.12 0.13
N SER A 11 7.03 3.45 0.02
CA SER A 11 7.95 3.23 1.16
C SER A 11 8.50 4.54 1.76
N LYS A 12 8.78 5.55 0.93
CA LYS A 12 9.28 6.87 1.37
C LYS A 12 8.22 7.71 2.08
N ARG A 13 6.94 7.58 1.72
CA ARG A 13 5.83 8.38 2.29
C ARG A 13 5.57 8.10 3.77
N HIS A 14 6.09 7.00 4.32
CA HIS A 14 5.90 6.60 5.73
C HIS A 14 7.05 7.02 6.68
N ALA A 15 8.00 7.87 6.24
CA ALA A 15 9.24 8.10 6.99
C ALA A 15 9.15 9.10 8.16
N ASP A 16 8.29 10.13 8.09
CA ASP A 16 8.57 11.35 8.86
C ASP A 16 7.48 11.82 9.85
N GLY A 17 6.41 11.05 10.07
CA GLY A 17 5.31 11.50 10.96
C GLY A 17 4.63 12.80 10.49
N ALA A 18 4.92 13.25 9.27
CA ALA A 18 4.16 14.24 8.54
C ALA A 18 2.77 13.70 8.22
N LEU A 19 1.79 14.59 8.00
CA LEU A 19 0.44 14.17 7.61
C LEU A 19 0.52 13.27 6.37
N PRO A 20 0.01 12.02 6.44
CA PRO A 20 -0.01 11.16 5.28
C PRO A 20 -0.76 11.85 4.15
N ILE A 21 -0.09 11.97 2.99
CA ILE A 21 -0.70 12.55 1.79
C ILE A 21 -1.89 11.67 1.35
N GLU A 22 -1.87 10.36 1.66
CA GLU A 22 -2.91 9.36 1.34
C GLU A 22 -3.22 8.42 2.52
N ASP A 23 -4.30 7.64 2.41
CA ASP A 23 -4.96 6.88 3.52
C ASP A 23 -4.28 5.55 3.91
N PHE A 24 -3.08 5.28 3.39
CA PHE A 24 -2.35 4.04 3.68
C PHE A 24 -1.21 4.38 4.63
N ASP A 25 -1.19 3.74 5.80
CA ASP A 25 -0.05 3.74 6.72
C ASP A 25 0.44 2.29 6.86
N ILE A 26 1.73 2.05 6.62
CA ILE A 26 2.29 0.69 6.55
C ILE A 26 3.32 0.57 7.66
N GLU A 27 2.98 -0.25 8.64
CA GLU A 27 3.78 -0.48 9.83
C GLU A 27 4.48 -1.84 9.75
N LEU A 28 5.71 -1.89 10.25
CA LEU A 28 6.46 -3.14 10.35
C LEU A 28 6.07 -3.87 11.63
N GLU A 29 5.45 -5.04 11.48
CA GLU A 29 5.06 -5.94 12.57
C GLU A 29 6.03 -7.14 12.64
N ASP A 30 6.24 -7.69 13.84
CA ASP A 30 6.89 -8.99 14.02
C ASP A 30 5.91 -10.15 13.74
N GLN A 31 6.41 -11.40 13.84
CA GLN A 31 5.60 -12.62 13.65
C GLN A 31 4.40 -12.75 14.61
N SER A 32 4.34 -11.94 15.68
CA SER A 32 3.24 -11.88 16.64
C SER A 32 2.25 -10.74 16.38
N GLY A 33 2.53 -9.87 15.40
CA GLY A 33 1.74 -8.68 15.07
C GLY A 33 2.13 -7.45 15.88
N LYS A 34 3.30 -7.44 16.53
CA LYS A 34 3.76 -6.31 17.36
C LYS A 34 4.65 -5.39 16.54
N LYS A 35 4.44 -4.07 16.65
CA LYS A 35 5.23 -3.05 15.95
C LYS A 35 6.72 -3.12 16.32
N VAL A 36 7.58 -3.09 15.30
CA VAL A 36 9.05 -3.11 15.43
C VAL A 36 9.64 -1.81 14.89
N HIS A 37 10.62 -1.26 15.61
CA HIS A 37 11.30 -0.02 15.25
C HIS A 37 12.67 -0.34 14.66
N PHE A 38 12.95 0.23 13.49
CA PHE A 38 14.22 0.10 12.78
C PHE A 38 14.84 1.49 12.55
N SER A 39 16.11 1.53 12.15
CA SER A 39 16.71 2.75 11.61
C SER A 39 15.94 3.18 10.36
N GLU A 40 15.92 4.48 10.03
CA GLU A 40 15.17 4.98 8.88
C GLU A 40 15.58 4.30 7.57
N THR A 41 16.88 4.09 7.39
CA THR A 41 17.45 3.40 6.23
C THR A 41 17.06 1.93 6.16
N ASP A 42 17.14 1.21 7.28
CA ASP A 42 16.73 -0.20 7.33
C ASP A 42 15.22 -0.33 7.15
N ARG A 43 14.43 0.56 7.76
CA ARG A 43 12.97 0.59 7.66
C ARG A 43 12.54 0.73 6.20
N LEU A 44 13.13 1.70 5.49
CA LEU A 44 12.84 1.94 4.07
C LEU A 44 13.18 0.71 3.21
N ALA A 45 14.36 0.13 3.42
CA ALA A 45 14.83 -1.03 2.67
C ALA A 45 13.97 -2.28 2.94
N ILE A 46 13.62 -2.54 4.21
CA ILE A 46 12.73 -3.64 4.60
C ILE A 46 11.33 -3.46 3.99
N MET A 47 10.73 -2.27 4.10
CA MET A 47 9.42 -1.99 3.50
C MET A 47 9.42 -2.21 1.99
N THR A 48 10.44 -1.68 1.31
CA THR A 48 10.62 -1.86 -0.14
C THR A 48 10.71 -3.34 -0.49
N GLY A 49 11.53 -4.11 0.24
CA GLY A 49 11.67 -5.55 0.05
C GLY A 49 10.37 -6.32 0.26
N LEU A 50 9.61 -6.01 1.32
CA LEU A 50 8.34 -6.67 1.64
C LEU A 50 7.24 -6.36 0.62
N MET A 51 7.14 -5.10 0.17
CA MET A 51 6.19 -4.70 -0.88
C MET A 51 6.51 -5.35 -2.23
N LEU A 52 7.80 -5.44 -2.59
CA LEU A 52 8.24 -6.15 -3.79
C LEU A 52 7.96 -7.65 -3.67
N HIS A 53 8.19 -8.26 -2.49
CA HIS A 53 7.85 -9.66 -2.27
C HIS A 53 6.34 -9.91 -2.43
N THR A 54 5.50 -9.05 -1.86
CA THR A 54 4.04 -9.09 -2.00
C THR A 54 3.62 -8.99 -3.48
N SER A 55 4.22 -8.06 -4.21
CA SER A 55 4.02 -7.91 -5.66
C SER A 55 4.48 -9.15 -6.45
N GLY A 56 5.61 -9.74 -6.08
CA GLY A 56 6.13 -10.98 -6.66
C GLY A 56 5.18 -12.16 -6.45
N LYS A 57 4.63 -12.32 -5.23
CA LYS A 57 3.62 -13.34 -4.93
C LYS A 57 2.36 -13.18 -5.76
N ARG A 58 1.93 -11.94 -5.99
CA ARG A 58 0.80 -11.65 -6.89
C ARG A 58 1.08 -12.14 -8.32
N PHE A 59 2.28 -11.90 -8.86
CA PHE A 59 2.67 -12.43 -10.18
C PHE A 59 2.74 -13.97 -10.19
N ILE A 60 3.21 -14.61 -9.13
CA ILE A 60 3.20 -16.07 -8.98
C ILE A 60 1.76 -16.62 -9.06
N ARG A 61 0.79 -15.99 -8.36
CA ARG A 61 -0.62 -16.41 -8.43
C ARG A 61 -1.21 -16.25 -9.83
N LYS A 62 -0.81 -15.18 -10.55
CA LYS A 62 -1.14 -14.96 -11.97
C LYS A 62 -0.35 -15.85 -12.95
N GLN A 63 0.54 -16.71 -12.45
CA GLN A 63 1.43 -17.59 -13.24
C GLN A 63 2.41 -16.84 -14.16
N MET A 64 2.69 -15.57 -13.87
CA MET A 64 3.63 -14.72 -14.60
C MET A 64 5.02 -14.86 -13.96
N PHE A 65 5.66 -16.03 -14.14
CA PHE A 65 6.88 -16.40 -13.41
C PHE A 65 8.12 -15.58 -13.81
N THR A 66 8.20 -15.11 -15.06
CA THR A 66 9.28 -14.22 -15.51
C THR A 66 9.23 -12.89 -14.76
N ASP A 67 8.05 -12.29 -14.73
CA ASP A 67 7.82 -10.97 -14.13
C ASP A 67 7.93 -11.06 -12.60
N ALA A 68 7.48 -12.18 -12.02
CA ALA A 68 7.72 -12.50 -10.62
C ALA A 68 9.22 -12.51 -10.30
N LEU A 69 10.06 -13.17 -11.11
CA LEU A 69 11.51 -13.22 -10.87
C LEU A 69 12.16 -11.85 -10.92
N GLU A 70 11.78 -10.99 -11.86
CA GLU A 70 12.30 -9.62 -11.93
C GLU A 70 12.00 -8.86 -10.64
N VAL A 71 10.75 -8.92 -10.18
CA VAL A 71 10.30 -8.21 -8.97
C VAL A 71 10.90 -8.79 -7.70
N LEU A 72 10.98 -10.12 -7.58
CA LEU A 72 11.61 -10.77 -6.43
C LEU A 72 13.12 -10.49 -6.36
N THR A 73 13.79 -10.35 -7.52
CA THR A 73 15.21 -9.96 -7.57
C THR A 73 15.41 -8.54 -7.03
N MET A 74 14.56 -7.59 -7.42
CA MET A 74 14.58 -6.24 -6.84
C MET A 74 14.30 -6.27 -5.32
N GLY A 75 13.40 -7.16 -4.87
CA GLY A 75 13.14 -7.36 -3.44
C GLY A 75 14.37 -7.89 -2.68
N GLU A 76 15.07 -8.87 -3.25
CA GLU A 76 16.34 -9.38 -2.70
C GLU A 76 17.41 -8.28 -2.61
N GLU A 77 17.53 -7.45 -3.64
CA GLU A 77 18.45 -6.30 -3.64
C GLU A 77 18.10 -5.29 -2.54
N ALA A 78 16.81 -4.99 -2.34
CA ALA A 78 16.37 -4.10 -1.26
C ALA A 78 16.75 -4.65 0.13
N PHE A 79 16.53 -5.95 0.38
CA PHE A 79 16.96 -6.58 1.64
C PHE A 79 18.48 -6.54 1.84
N SER A 80 19.26 -6.60 0.76
CA SER A 80 20.73 -6.55 0.83
C SER A 80 21.28 -5.20 1.32
N LEU A 81 20.48 -4.13 1.25
CA LEU A 81 20.83 -2.80 1.76
C LEU A 81 20.71 -2.68 3.29
N CYS A 82 20.00 -3.62 3.93
CA CYS A 82 19.77 -3.60 5.37
C CYS A 82 21.01 -4.04 6.14
N ASN A 83 21.16 -3.55 7.38
CA ASN A 83 22.13 -4.13 8.30
C ASN A 83 21.82 -5.63 8.51
N PRO A 84 22.79 -6.55 8.32
CA PRO A 84 22.57 -7.99 8.47
C PRO A 84 21.97 -8.40 9.82
N LYS A 85 22.25 -7.65 10.89
CA LYS A 85 21.66 -7.91 12.21
C LYS A 85 20.16 -7.57 12.27
N SER A 86 19.74 -6.54 11.52
CA SER A 86 18.33 -6.10 11.46
C SER A 86 17.44 -7.14 10.77
N ILE A 87 18.01 -7.89 9.82
CA ILE A 87 17.30 -8.90 9.02
C ILE A 87 17.56 -10.35 9.46
N GLU A 88 18.37 -10.56 10.50
CA GLU A 88 18.82 -11.90 10.90
C GLU A 88 17.65 -12.84 11.28
N LEU A 89 16.59 -12.28 11.90
CA LEU A 89 15.41 -13.00 12.34
C LEU A 89 14.20 -12.80 11.41
N VAL A 90 14.40 -12.16 10.26
CA VAL A 90 13.34 -11.95 9.26
C VAL A 90 13.26 -13.20 8.37
N ASP A 91 12.13 -13.90 8.45
CA ASP A 91 11.81 -15.09 7.64
C ASP A 91 11.36 -14.75 6.21
N ASN A 92 10.90 -13.54 5.95
CA ASN A 92 10.49 -13.12 4.59
C ASN A 92 11.62 -13.28 3.58
N ILE A 93 12.90 -13.11 3.97
CA ILE A 93 14.04 -13.31 3.08
C ILE A 93 14.16 -14.79 2.64
N PRO A 94 14.24 -15.76 3.56
CA PRO A 94 14.13 -17.17 3.20
C PRO A 94 12.90 -17.54 2.37
N ILE A 95 11.74 -16.98 2.67
CA ILE A 95 10.50 -17.23 1.91
C ILE A 95 10.64 -16.71 0.47
N LEU A 96 11.18 -15.49 0.31
CA LEU A 96 11.49 -14.91 -1.00
C LEU A 96 12.44 -15.81 -1.81
N GLN A 97 13.47 -16.37 -1.17
CA GLN A 97 14.36 -17.33 -1.84
C GLN A 97 13.63 -18.57 -2.33
N ILE A 98 12.71 -19.12 -1.52
CA ILE A 98 11.89 -20.28 -1.90
C ILE A 98 10.98 -19.91 -3.08
N ASP A 99 10.36 -18.72 -3.07
CA ASP A 99 9.50 -18.24 -4.16
C ASP A 99 10.26 -18.02 -5.47
N MET A 100 11.50 -17.51 -5.42
CA MET A 100 12.36 -17.40 -6.60
C MET A 100 12.69 -18.79 -7.17
N VAL A 101 13.02 -19.76 -6.32
CA VAL A 101 13.32 -21.13 -6.78
C VAL A 101 12.07 -21.82 -7.30
N TRP A 102 10.91 -21.55 -6.73
CA TRP A 102 9.63 -21.98 -7.27
C TRP A 102 9.40 -21.43 -8.68
N CYS A 103 9.72 -20.16 -8.93
CA CYS A 103 9.64 -19.59 -10.28
C CYS A 103 10.60 -20.29 -11.26
N TYR A 104 11.85 -20.58 -10.86
CA TYR A 104 12.76 -21.37 -11.71
C TYR A 104 12.19 -22.75 -12.04
N PHE A 105 11.62 -23.42 -11.05
CA PHE A 105 10.98 -24.72 -11.23
C PHE A 105 9.81 -24.66 -12.22
N MET A 106 8.93 -23.67 -12.06
CA MET A 106 7.76 -23.48 -12.93
C MET A 106 8.14 -23.10 -14.37
N LEU A 107 9.24 -22.38 -14.57
CA LEU A 107 9.80 -22.08 -15.89
C LEU A 107 10.48 -23.29 -16.56
N ARG A 108 10.70 -24.39 -15.82
CA ARG A 108 11.36 -25.62 -16.27
C ARG A 108 12.75 -25.40 -16.87
N ASP A 109 13.44 -24.36 -16.43
CA ASP A 109 14.79 -24.06 -16.91
C ASP A 109 15.87 -24.69 -16.01
N ILE A 110 16.47 -25.75 -16.54
CA ILE A 110 17.51 -26.57 -15.89
C ILE A 110 18.80 -25.76 -15.68
N ALA A 111 19.02 -24.67 -16.42
CA ALA A 111 20.22 -23.84 -16.25
C ALA A 111 20.37 -23.27 -14.83
N TRP A 112 19.25 -23.13 -14.11
CA TRP A 112 19.21 -22.54 -12.77
C TRP A 112 19.48 -23.52 -11.63
N ILE A 113 19.68 -24.82 -11.87
CA ILE A 113 19.79 -25.84 -10.81
C ILE A 113 20.88 -25.51 -9.78
N ALA A 114 22.06 -25.09 -10.24
CA ALA A 114 23.17 -24.76 -9.34
C ALA A 114 22.84 -23.55 -8.44
N VAL A 115 22.21 -22.52 -9.03
CA VAL A 115 21.76 -21.32 -8.30
C VAL A 115 20.63 -21.68 -7.34
N ALA A 116 19.67 -22.51 -7.77
CA ALA A 116 18.57 -22.99 -6.97
C ALA A 116 19.05 -23.73 -5.73
N GLY A 117 20.01 -24.65 -5.87
CA GLY A 117 20.58 -25.37 -4.72
C GLY A 117 21.23 -24.45 -3.69
N LEU A 118 21.96 -23.42 -4.12
CA LEU A 118 22.55 -22.44 -3.20
C LEU A 118 21.47 -21.60 -2.49
N ARG A 119 20.45 -21.17 -3.22
CA ARG A 119 19.33 -20.38 -2.67
C ARG A 119 18.52 -21.18 -1.64
N LEU A 120 18.19 -22.44 -1.93
CA LEU A 120 17.47 -23.31 -0.99
C LEU A 120 18.28 -23.58 0.28
N LYS A 121 19.60 -23.77 0.17
CA LYS A 121 20.47 -23.92 1.34
C LYS A 121 20.43 -22.67 2.24
N LYS A 122 20.54 -21.47 1.65
CA LYS A 122 20.41 -20.20 2.38
C LYS A 122 19.02 -20.06 3.01
N ALA A 123 17.96 -20.44 2.28
CA ALA A 123 16.60 -20.40 2.79
C ALA A 123 16.42 -21.31 4.00
N ARG A 124 16.92 -22.56 3.95
CA ARG A 124 16.87 -23.51 5.07
C ARG A 124 17.59 -22.97 6.31
N GLU A 125 18.83 -22.50 6.15
CA GLU A 125 19.60 -21.92 7.26
C GLU A 125 18.90 -20.69 7.86
N GLY A 126 18.29 -19.85 7.01
CA GLY A 126 17.53 -18.69 7.46
C GLY A 126 16.23 -19.04 8.18
N LEU A 127 15.45 -20.00 7.67
CA LEU A 127 14.25 -20.50 8.35
C LEU A 127 14.58 -21.19 9.66
N GLU A 128 15.66 -21.97 9.75
CA GLU A 128 16.08 -22.58 11.03
C GLU A 128 16.46 -21.51 12.06
N ARG A 129 17.04 -20.39 11.62
CA ARG A 129 17.33 -19.24 12.49
C ARG A 129 16.05 -18.50 12.91
N ALA A 130 15.12 -18.31 11.98
CA ALA A 130 13.88 -17.55 12.20
C ALA A 130 12.78 -18.36 12.93
N HIS A 131 12.70 -19.67 12.70
CA HIS A 131 11.69 -20.54 13.31
C HIS A 131 12.23 -21.35 14.49
N GLY A 132 13.54 -21.36 14.70
CA GLY A 132 14.20 -22.26 15.64
C GLY A 132 14.28 -23.69 15.11
N LYS A 133 15.07 -24.53 15.78
CA LYS A 133 15.20 -25.94 15.42
C LYS A 133 13.85 -26.64 15.50
N ASP A 134 13.53 -27.43 14.48
CA ASP A 134 12.25 -28.13 14.31
C ASP A 134 11.01 -27.21 14.40
N SER A 135 11.18 -25.93 14.03
CA SER A 135 10.16 -24.87 14.11
C SER A 135 9.60 -24.61 15.52
N SER A 136 10.33 -24.99 16.56
CA SER A 136 9.89 -24.88 17.95
C SER A 136 9.58 -23.44 18.39
N ARG A 137 10.41 -22.46 17.99
CA ARG A 137 10.19 -21.04 18.32
C ARG A 137 8.96 -20.50 17.59
N PHE A 138 8.82 -20.83 16.30
CA PHE A 138 7.68 -20.42 15.49
C PHE A 138 6.37 -20.94 16.08
N ARG A 139 6.30 -22.25 16.41
CA ARG A 139 5.11 -22.82 17.05
C ARG A 139 4.82 -22.20 18.42
N LEU A 140 5.85 -21.88 19.21
CA LEU A 140 5.64 -21.20 20.49
C LEU A 140 5.00 -19.83 20.31
N LEU A 141 5.50 -19.03 19.36
CA LEU A 141 4.95 -17.70 19.03
C LEU A 141 3.52 -17.80 18.48
N GLN A 142 3.23 -18.85 17.71
CA GLN A 142 1.91 -19.08 17.10
C GLN A 142 0.96 -19.93 17.95
N ALA A 143 1.21 -20.05 19.27
CA ALA A 143 0.38 -20.79 20.22
C ALA A 143 0.14 -22.27 19.85
N GLY A 144 1.19 -22.94 19.37
CA GLY A 144 1.19 -24.36 19.02
C GLY A 144 0.71 -24.69 17.61
N ARG A 145 0.34 -23.68 16.81
CA ARG A 145 -0.13 -23.85 15.43
C ARG A 145 0.99 -24.28 14.49
N THR A 146 0.62 -24.99 13.42
CA THR A 146 1.54 -25.57 12.42
C THR A 146 1.39 -24.88 11.06
N SER A 147 1.39 -23.54 11.04
CA SER A 147 1.28 -22.79 9.79
C SER A 147 2.51 -22.95 8.90
N GLU A 148 3.68 -23.27 9.45
CA GLU A 148 4.93 -23.41 8.70
C GLU A 148 4.94 -24.58 7.71
N LEU A 149 4.03 -25.54 7.88
CA LEU A 149 4.09 -26.84 7.22
C LEU A 149 4.05 -26.75 5.69
N ALA A 150 3.22 -25.86 5.14
CA ALA A 150 3.12 -25.66 3.69
C ALA A 150 4.39 -25.04 3.07
N LEU A 151 5.07 -24.16 3.82
CA LEU A 151 6.35 -23.59 3.41
C LEU A 151 7.45 -24.67 3.40
N TYR A 152 7.52 -25.50 4.45
CA TYR A 152 8.50 -26.59 4.50
C TYR A 152 8.22 -27.68 3.46
N LEU A 153 6.96 -27.95 3.14
CA LEU A 153 6.58 -28.81 2.02
C LEU A 153 7.22 -28.33 0.71
N ARG A 154 7.03 -27.05 0.36
CA ARG A 154 7.58 -26.47 -0.87
C ARG A 154 9.11 -26.47 -0.86
N LEU A 155 9.73 -26.12 0.27
CA LEU A 155 11.19 -26.17 0.43
C LEU A 155 11.75 -27.58 0.17
N GLU A 156 11.20 -28.60 0.82
CA GLU A 156 11.69 -29.97 0.72
C GLU A 156 11.42 -30.58 -0.67
N LEU A 157 10.29 -30.25 -1.30
CA LEU A 157 10.03 -30.60 -2.69
C LEU A 157 11.15 -30.05 -3.60
N LEU A 158 11.43 -28.74 -3.51
CA LEU A 158 12.42 -28.09 -4.37
C LEU A 158 13.84 -28.63 -4.12
N GLU A 159 14.19 -28.93 -2.87
CA GLU A 159 15.46 -29.60 -2.54
C GLU A 159 15.52 -31.02 -3.13
N GLY A 160 14.41 -31.75 -3.11
CA GLY A 160 14.26 -33.05 -3.75
C GLY A 160 14.48 -32.98 -5.27
N VAL A 161 13.92 -31.97 -5.92
CA VAL A 161 14.07 -31.70 -7.35
C VAL A 161 15.52 -31.35 -7.71
N VAL A 162 16.15 -30.45 -6.96
CA VAL A 162 17.56 -30.07 -7.17
C VAL A 162 18.48 -31.29 -6.96
N ALA A 163 18.22 -32.10 -5.93
CA ALA A 163 18.99 -33.31 -5.67
C ALA A 163 18.82 -34.36 -6.78
N TYR A 164 17.62 -34.49 -7.37
CA TYR A 164 17.37 -35.38 -8.50
C TYR A 164 18.23 -35.01 -9.70
N HIS A 165 18.17 -33.73 -10.12
CA HIS A 165 18.92 -33.26 -11.28
C HIS A 165 20.43 -33.18 -11.03
N SER A 166 20.87 -33.13 -9.77
CA SER A 166 22.28 -33.24 -9.37
C SER A 166 22.78 -34.69 -9.30
N GLY A 167 21.96 -35.68 -9.67
CA GLY A 167 22.30 -37.12 -9.62
C GLY A 167 22.33 -37.72 -8.21
N GLN A 168 21.88 -37.00 -7.19
CA GLN A 168 21.88 -37.43 -5.78
C GLN A 168 20.54 -38.09 -5.42
N PHE A 169 20.22 -39.20 -6.11
CA PHE A 169 18.92 -39.88 -6.01
C PHE A 169 18.53 -40.29 -4.59
N ASN A 170 19.49 -40.75 -3.77
CA ASN A 170 19.24 -41.11 -2.37
C ASN A 170 18.81 -39.91 -1.52
N LYS A 171 19.36 -38.72 -1.76
CA LYS A 171 18.95 -37.49 -1.05
C LYS A 171 17.59 -37.02 -1.57
N SER A 172 17.41 -37.03 -2.89
CA SER A 172 16.15 -36.69 -3.54
C SER A 172 14.99 -37.50 -2.96
N ARG A 173 15.15 -38.83 -2.82
CA ARG A 173 14.14 -39.70 -2.23
C ARG A 173 13.78 -39.32 -0.79
N LYS A 174 14.77 -38.99 0.05
CA LYS A 174 14.52 -38.58 1.44
C LYS A 174 13.73 -37.29 1.51
N PHE A 175 14.12 -36.29 0.73
CA PHE A 175 13.42 -35.00 0.68
C PHE A 175 12.00 -35.15 0.14
N LEU A 176 11.81 -35.90 -0.96
CA LEU A 176 10.48 -36.12 -1.54
C LEU A 176 9.57 -36.96 -0.64
N ALA A 177 10.09 -37.94 0.08
CA ALA A 177 9.30 -38.70 1.07
C ALA A 177 8.84 -37.81 2.23
N SER A 178 9.74 -36.97 2.74
CA SER A 178 9.41 -35.99 3.78
C SER A 178 8.38 -34.95 3.29
N ALA A 179 8.52 -34.47 2.05
CA ALA A 179 7.55 -33.59 1.41
C ALA A 179 6.18 -34.30 1.26
N GLN A 180 6.16 -35.55 0.81
CA GLN A 180 4.93 -36.32 0.65
C GLN A 180 4.17 -36.49 1.99
N GLU A 181 4.88 -36.75 3.09
CA GLU A 181 4.29 -36.83 4.42
C GLU A 181 3.60 -35.52 4.81
N LYS A 182 4.28 -34.38 4.61
CA LYS A 182 3.71 -33.05 4.88
C LYS A 182 2.52 -32.74 3.97
N PHE A 183 2.56 -33.16 2.71
CA PHE A 183 1.45 -32.99 1.77
C PHE A 183 0.18 -33.70 2.26
N PHE A 184 0.31 -34.92 2.79
CA PHE A 184 -0.82 -35.66 3.36
C PHE A 184 -1.36 -35.00 4.64
N GLN A 185 -0.48 -34.48 5.50
CA GLN A 185 -0.90 -33.72 6.69
C GLN A 185 -1.68 -32.43 6.35
N LEU A 186 -1.39 -31.82 5.19
CA LEU A 186 -2.07 -30.60 4.72
C LEU A 186 -3.38 -30.86 3.98
N GLN A 187 -3.74 -32.12 3.71
CA GLN A 187 -5.05 -32.46 3.16
C GLN A 187 -6.13 -32.28 4.22
N VAL A 188 -7.12 -31.46 3.90
CA VAL A 188 -8.23 -31.18 4.81
C VAL A 188 -9.36 -32.16 4.50
N PRO A 189 -9.85 -32.95 5.47
CA PRO A 189 -10.97 -33.85 5.27
C PRO A 189 -12.27 -33.08 5.09
N ASP A 190 -13.10 -33.53 4.14
CA ASP A 190 -14.37 -32.87 3.76
C ASP A 190 -15.34 -32.80 4.95
N GLU A 191 -15.32 -33.78 5.85
CA GLU A 191 -16.18 -33.79 7.04
C GLU A 191 -15.83 -32.64 8.00
N ALA A 192 -14.53 -32.42 8.26
CA ALA A 192 -14.08 -31.35 9.13
C ALA A 192 -14.33 -29.98 8.49
N LEU A 193 -14.09 -29.86 7.18
CA LEU A 193 -14.36 -28.63 6.43
C LEU A 193 -15.85 -28.29 6.47
N SER A 194 -16.73 -29.26 6.16
CA SER A 194 -18.19 -29.06 6.18
C SER A 194 -18.69 -28.63 7.56
N LEU A 195 -18.11 -29.16 8.64
CA LEU A 195 -18.49 -28.78 10.00
C LEU A 195 -18.15 -27.32 10.29
N VAL A 196 -16.93 -26.87 9.99
CA VAL A 196 -16.52 -25.47 10.23
C VAL A 196 -17.31 -24.51 9.33
N VAL A 197 -17.54 -24.87 8.06
CA VAL A 197 -18.38 -24.06 7.15
C VAL A 197 -19.82 -23.97 7.65
N SER A 198 -20.38 -25.05 8.22
CA SER A 198 -21.74 -25.03 8.79
C SER A 198 -21.91 -24.07 9.97
N MET A 199 -20.81 -23.67 10.62
CA MET A 199 -20.81 -22.64 11.67
C MET A 199 -20.86 -21.20 11.13
N GLY A 200 -20.86 -21.01 9.80
CA GLY A 200 -20.96 -19.71 9.15
C GLY A 200 -19.62 -19.08 8.76
N PHE A 201 -18.53 -19.86 8.72
CA PHE A 201 -17.23 -19.41 8.20
C PHE A 201 -17.13 -19.67 6.69
N GLY A 202 -16.37 -18.82 5.99
CA GLY A 202 -16.10 -19.02 4.57
C GLY A 202 -15.26 -20.29 4.32
N GLU A 203 -15.47 -20.95 3.18
CA GLU A 203 -14.78 -22.21 2.84
C GLU A 203 -13.25 -22.06 2.81
N TRP A 204 -12.76 -20.96 2.22
CA TRP A 204 -11.33 -20.68 2.14
C TRP A 204 -10.73 -20.46 3.55
N ASP A 205 -11.35 -19.60 4.36
CA ASP A 205 -10.95 -19.34 5.75
C ASP A 205 -10.96 -20.64 6.59
N ALA A 206 -12.00 -21.46 6.46
CA ALA A 206 -12.14 -22.72 7.16
C ALA A 206 -11.02 -23.71 6.77
N LYS A 207 -10.74 -23.84 5.46
CA LYS A 207 -9.67 -24.70 4.96
C LYS A 207 -8.30 -24.24 5.45
N ARG A 208 -8.03 -22.94 5.40
CA ARG A 208 -6.82 -22.30 5.92
C ARG A 208 -6.66 -22.58 7.42
N ALA A 209 -7.69 -22.34 8.22
CA ALA A 209 -7.67 -22.57 9.66
C ALA A 209 -7.43 -24.03 10.03
N LEU A 210 -8.05 -24.97 9.31
CA LEU A 210 -7.87 -26.41 9.52
C LEU A 210 -6.44 -26.85 9.20
N ARG A 211 -5.82 -26.34 8.12
CA ARG A 211 -4.40 -26.60 7.81
C ARG A 211 -3.47 -26.10 8.91
N MET A 212 -3.70 -24.88 9.41
CA MET A 212 -2.86 -24.27 10.44
C MET A 212 -3.03 -24.92 11.82
N SER A 213 -4.13 -25.63 12.03
CA SER A 213 -4.48 -26.27 13.31
C SER A 213 -4.25 -27.79 13.32
N ASN A 214 -3.48 -28.31 12.36
CA ASN A 214 -3.28 -29.75 12.17
C ASN A 214 -4.60 -30.54 12.17
N GLN A 215 -5.61 -29.98 11.49
CA GLN A 215 -6.97 -30.53 11.35
C GLN A 215 -7.79 -30.63 12.65
N ASP A 216 -7.33 -30.04 13.76
CA ASP A 216 -8.15 -29.91 14.97
C ASP A 216 -9.24 -28.85 14.78
N ILE A 217 -10.50 -29.29 14.80
CA ILE A 217 -11.67 -28.44 14.62
C ILE A 217 -11.74 -27.35 15.70
N GLN A 218 -11.46 -27.69 16.96
CA GLN A 218 -11.60 -26.72 18.07
C GLN A 218 -10.56 -25.61 17.95
N SER A 219 -9.30 -25.98 17.71
CA SER A 219 -8.23 -25.00 17.46
C SER A 219 -8.48 -24.16 16.21
N ALA A 220 -9.04 -24.74 15.15
CA ALA A 220 -9.38 -24.02 13.92
C ALA A 220 -10.49 -22.99 14.14
N VAL A 221 -11.56 -23.35 14.86
CA VAL A 221 -12.63 -22.40 15.19
C VAL A 221 -12.12 -21.28 16.09
N ASN A 222 -11.33 -21.60 17.12
CA ASN A 222 -10.71 -20.59 17.98
C ASN A 222 -9.81 -19.64 17.19
N PHE A 223 -9.06 -20.15 16.22
CA PHE A 223 -8.25 -19.32 15.33
C PHE A 223 -9.11 -18.35 14.52
N LEU A 224 -10.19 -18.82 13.89
CA LEU A 224 -11.09 -18.00 13.09
C LEU A 224 -11.78 -16.89 13.89
N VAL A 225 -12.16 -17.18 15.14
CA VAL A 225 -12.77 -16.18 16.04
C VAL A 225 -11.75 -15.09 16.38
N VAL A 226 -10.54 -15.49 16.83
CA VAL A 226 -9.47 -14.54 17.17
C VAL A 226 -9.05 -13.72 15.94
N GLU A 227 -9.00 -14.33 14.76
CA GLU A 227 -8.66 -13.64 13.53
C GLU A 227 -9.73 -12.61 13.15
N ARG A 228 -11.03 -12.96 13.26
CA ARG A 228 -12.14 -12.04 13.03
C ARG A 228 -12.09 -10.85 14.00
N GLU A 229 -11.90 -11.10 15.29
CA GLU A 229 -11.78 -10.05 16.31
C GLU A 229 -10.61 -9.11 16.02
N LYS A 230 -9.45 -9.65 15.62
CA LYS A 230 -8.29 -8.84 15.22
C LYS A 230 -8.58 -8.00 13.98
N ARG A 231 -9.26 -8.56 12.96
CA ARG A 231 -9.62 -7.80 11.75
C ARG A 231 -10.60 -6.67 12.07
N GLU A 232 -11.59 -6.92 12.92
CA GLU A 232 -12.54 -5.90 13.38
C GLU A 232 -11.84 -4.80 14.18
N GLN A 233 -10.92 -5.15 15.07
CA GLN A 233 -10.10 -4.18 15.82
C GLN A 233 -9.21 -3.34 14.90
N LYS A 234 -8.50 -3.98 13.95
CA LYS A 234 -7.68 -3.26 12.96
C LYS A 234 -8.55 -2.32 12.12
N MET A 235 -9.72 -2.75 11.66
CA MET A 235 -10.64 -1.90 10.91
C MET A 235 -11.14 -0.70 11.72
N GLU A 236 -11.50 -0.89 12.99
CA GLU A 236 -11.94 0.20 13.86
C GLU A 236 -10.80 1.19 14.15
N ASP A 237 -9.59 0.69 14.40
CA ASP A 237 -8.41 1.52 14.62
C ASP A 237 -8.01 2.27 13.34
N ASP A 238 -8.10 1.64 12.16
CA ASP A 238 -7.88 2.28 10.86
C ASP A 238 -8.91 3.38 10.59
N ILE A 239 -10.19 3.13 10.86
CA ILE A 239 -11.26 4.14 10.73
C ILE A 239 -10.99 5.31 11.68
N ARG A 240 -10.67 5.03 12.95
CA ARG A 240 -10.33 6.06 13.94
C ARG A 240 -9.15 6.88 13.45
N ARG A 241 -8.10 6.23 12.97
CA ARG A 241 -6.89 6.88 12.48
C ARG A 241 -7.14 7.73 11.23
N ARG A 242 -7.92 7.24 10.27
CA ARG A 242 -8.34 8.03 9.11
C ARG A 242 -9.13 9.26 9.52
N ASN A 243 -10.04 9.12 10.49
CA ASN A 243 -10.78 10.26 11.03
C ASN A 243 -9.84 11.28 11.70
N GLU A 244 -8.85 10.83 12.47
CA GLU A 244 -7.82 11.69 13.05
C GLU A 244 -7.03 12.45 11.96
N ILE A 245 -6.59 11.76 10.90
CA ILE A 245 -5.84 12.37 9.79
C ILE A 245 -6.70 13.40 9.05
N MET A 246 -7.95 13.05 8.71
CA MET A 246 -8.90 13.98 8.08
C MET A 246 -9.13 15.22 8.94
N GLU A 247 -9.22 15.02 10.25
CA GLU A 247 -9.38 16.11 11.20
C GLU A 247 -8.13 16.99 11.28
N GLN A 248 -6.93 16.41 11.34
CA GLN A 248 -5.68 17.17 11.31
C GLN A 248 -5.53 17.95 9.99
N LYS A 249 -5.88 17.34 8.85
CA LYS A 249 -5.92 18.00 7.53
C LYS A 249 -6.86 19.21 7.52
N ARG A 250 -7.98 19.17 8.26
CA ARG A 250 -8.93 20.30 8.37
C ARG A 250 -8.29 21.52 9.05
N TYR A 251 -7.48 21.30 10.09
CA TYR A 251 -6.84 22.39 10.86
C TYR A 251 -5.51 22.88 10.25
N GLY A 252 -4.81 21.99 9.54
CA GLY A 252 -3.57 22.31 8.81
C GLY A 252 -2.30 22.04 9.62
N VAL A 253 -1.18 22.59 9.14
CA VAL A 253 0.16 22.40 9.74
C VAL A 253 0.64 23.66 10.47
N THR A 254 1.45 23.47 11.50
CA THR A 254 2.17 24.54 12.19
C THR A 254 3.27 25.11 11.29
N PRO A 255 3.82 26.30 11.60
CA PRO A 255 5.00 26.84 10.91
C PRO A 255 6.19 25.86 10.82
N LEU A 256 6.39 24.98 11.81
CA LEU A 256 7.39 23.88 11.76
C LEU A 256 6.93 22.64 10.97
N LYS A 257 5.88 22.75 10.15
CA LYS A 257 5.30 21.68 9.33
C LYS A 257 4.77 20.47 10.13
N LYS A 258 4.46 20.64 11.41
CA LYS A 258 3.85 19.58 12.22
C LYS A 258 2.32 19.66 12.12
N ALA A 259 1.64 18.52 12.19
CA ALA A 259 0.17 18.51 12.31
C ALA A 259 -0.27 19.17 13.62
N VAL A 260 -1.47 19.75 13.65
CA VAL A 260 -2.10 20.16 14.92
C VAL A 260 -2.35 18.91 15.77
N ASP A 261 -1.83 18.92 17.00
CA ASP A 261 -1.95 17.80 17.92
C ASP A 261 -3.38 17.70 18.49
N LEU A 262 -4.05 16.58 18.21
CA LEU A 262 -5.44 16.35 18.61
C LEU A 262 -5.59 16.18 20.12
N GLN A 263 -4.60 15.62 20.81
CA GLN A 263 -4.67 15.45 22.27
C GLN A 263 -4.66 16.81 22.95
N ARG A 264 -3.73 17.69 22.51
CA ARG A 264 -3.64 19.07 22.99
C ARG A 264 -4.87 19.90 22.62
N LEU A 265 -5.44 19.65 21.45
CA LEU A 265 -6.71 20.25 21.05
C LEU A 265 -7.86 19.83 21.99
N ILE A 266 -7.96 18.55 22.34
CA ILE A 266 -8.96 18.04 23.28
C ILE A 266 -8.79 18.69 24.66
N GLU A 267 -7.54 18.84 25.14
CA GLU A 267 -7.24 19.54 26.40
C GLU A 267 -7.76 20.98 26.38
N VAL A 268 -7.46 21.75 25.32
CA VAL A 268 -7.91 23.15 25.21
C VAL A 268 -9.43 23.26 25.05
N VAL A 269 -10.06 22.35 24.31
CA VAL A 269 -11.52 22.30 24.16
C VAL A 269 -12.19 21.93 25.47
N SER A 270 -11.58 21.05 26.29
CA SER A 270 -12.12 20.69 27.61
C SER A 270 -12.18 21.87 28.59
N ILE A 271 -11.34 22.89 28.38
CA ILE A 271 -11.35 24.15 29.14
C ILE A 271 -12.54 25.05 28.72
N GLY A 272 -13.18 24.77 27.58
CA GLY A 272 -14.41 25.42 27.13
C GLY A 272 -14.27 26.28 25.87
N PHE A 273 -13.11 26.26 25.20
CA PHE A 273 -12.90 27.00 23.96
C PHE A 273 -13.46 26.26 22.73
N GLU A 274 -13.91 27.01 21.73
CA GLU A 274 -14.40 26.44 20.47
C GLU A 274 -13.29 25.71 19.71
N LYS A 275 -13.61 24.57 19.12
CA LYS A 275 -12.67 23.65 18.48
C LYS A 275 -11.85 24.30 17.35
N GLU A 276 -12.48 25.10 16.49
CA GLU A 276 -11.77 25.77 15.39
C GLU A 276 -10.81 26.86 15.89
N LEU A 277 -11.21 27.59 16.94
CA LEU A 277 -10.41 28.64 17.55
C LEU A 277 -9.20 28.06 18.31
N ALA A 278 -9.43 27.00 19.08
CA ALA A 278 -8.39 26.27 19.78
C ALA A 278 -7.36 25.67 18.82
N ALA A 279 -7.83 25.10 17.70
CA ALA A 279 -6.94 24.55 16.68
C ALA A 279 -6.08 25.63 16.00
N GLU A 280 -6.64 26.81 15.71
CA GLU A 280 -5.90 27.94 15.13
C GLU A 280 -4.82 28.46 16.11
N ALA A 281 -5.16 28.58 17.40
CA ALA A 281 -4.23 29.00 18.44
C ALA A 281 -3.08 28.00 18.62
N LEU A 282 -3.39 26.70 18.65
CA LEU A 282 -2.37 25.64 18.70
C LEU A 282 -1.50 25.64 17.46
N ARG A 283 -2.09 25.86 16.27
CA ARG A 283 -1.33 25.90 15.02
C ARG A 283 -0.31 27.03 14.99
N LYS A 284 -0.72 28.23 15.44
CA LYS A 284 0.14 29.41 15.53
C LYS A 284 1.28 29.22 16.53
N ASN A 285 1.00 28.52 17.63
CA ASN A 285 1.92 28.37 18.75
C ASN A 285 2.65 27.02 18.77
N GLU A 286 2.83 26.35 17.63
CA GLU A 286 3.60 25.08 17.53
C GLU A 286 3.11 23.97 18.46
N ASN A 287 1.79 23.87 18.59
CA ASN A 287 1.10 22.99 19.53
C ASN A 287 1.40 23.28 21.01
N ASP A 288 2.01 24.40 21.40
CA ASP A 288 2.22 24.74 22.81
C ASP A 288 0.90 25.12 23.49
N THR A 289 0.41 24.26 24.40
CA THR A 289 -0.91 24.44 25.06
C THR A 289 -0.96 25.70 25.91
N GLN A 290 0.12 26.05 26.59
CA GLN A 290 0.16 27.21 27.48
C GLN A 290 0.06 28.52 26.68
N LYS A 291 0.89 28.66 25.65
CA LYS A 291 0.85 29.83 24.75
C LYS A 291 -0.46 29.93 23.98
N ALA A 292 -1.02 28.78 23.57
CA ALA A 292 -2.33 28.76 22.94
C ALA A 292 -3.43 29.28 23.89
N LEU A 293 -3.41 28.89 25.16
CA LEU A 293 -4.37 29.38 26.16
C LEU A 293 -4.20 30.88 26.46
N ASP A 294 -2.96 31.36 26.52
CA ASP A 294 -2.67 32.79 26.69
C ASP A 294 -3.24 33.63 25.53
N ASP A 295 -3.04 33.18 24.29
CA ASP A 295 -3.58 33.80 23.08
C ASP A 295 -5.12 33.72 23.01
N LEU A 296 -5.73 32.65 23.54
CA LEU A 296 -7.18 32.47 23.56
C LEU A 296 -7.86 33.35 24.63
N THR A 297 -7.18 33.59 25.75
CA THR A 297 -7.70 34.36 26.89
C THR A 297 -7.52 35.88 26.67
N ASN A 298 -6.53 36.28 25.87
CA ASN A 298 -6.32 37.67 25.51
C ASN A 298 -7.33 38.14 24.42
N PRO A 299 -8.15 39.18 24.68
CA PRO A 299 -9.16 39.64 23.73
C PRO A 299 -8.58 40.11 22.39
N GLU A 300 -7.41 40.76 22.38
CA GLU A 300 -6.80 41.26 21.15
C GLU A 300 -6.31 40.10 20.27
N ALA A 301 -5.61 39.14 20.88
CA ALA A 301 -5.10 37.95 20.19
C ALA A 301 -6.25 37.06 19.68
N ASN A 302 -7.32 36.91 20.47
CA ASN A 302 -8.51 36.15 20.07
C ASN A 302 -9.20 36.77 18.83
N THR A 303 -9.38 38.09 18.78
CA THR A 303 -9.95 38.75 17.58
C THR A 303 -9.07 38.59 16.34
N ALA A 304 -7.75 38.54 16.51
CA ALA A 304 -6.83 38.28 15.42
C ALA A 304 -6.94 36.83 14.91
N LEU A 305 -7.05 35.86 15.83
CA LEU A 305 -7.29 34.45 15.48
C LEU A 305 -8.60 34.27 14.72
N GLN A 306 -9.70 34.89 15.17
CA GLN A 306 -11.00 34.83 14.48
C GLN A 306 -10.92 35.40 13.06
N ARG A 307 -10.24 36.55 12.88
CA ARG A 307 -10.00 37.13 11.54
C ARG A 307 -9.21 36.18 10.64
N ASN A 308 -8.18 35.52 11.17
CA ASN A 308 -7.38 34.56 10.40
C ASN A 308 -8.21 33.34 9.97
N ILE A 309 -9.09 32.83 10.85
CA ILE A 309 -10.03 31.75 10.51
C ILE A 309 -10.95 32.16 9.36
N GLU A 310 -11.53 33.37 9.41
CA GLU A 310 -12.40 33.88 8.34
C GLU A 310 -11.66 34.06 7.01
N LEU A 311 -10.44 34.63 7.05
CA LEU A 311 -9.59 34.78 5.86
C LEU A 311 -9.27 33.42 5.22
N ARG A 312 -8.93 32.41 6.04
CA ARG A 312 -8.67 31.04 5.55
C ARG A 312 -9.93 30.40 4.97
N LYS A 313 -11.10 30.59 5.59
CA LYS A 313 -12.39 30.10 5.05
C LYS A 313 -12.68 30.71 3.68
N ARG A 314 -12.48 32.02 3.50
CA ARG A 314 -12.65 32.70 2.20
C ARG A 314 -11.65 32.22 1.15
N ARG A 315 -10.36 32.09 1.51
CA ARG A 315 -9.32 31.57 0.61
C ARG A 315 -9.64 30.13 0.17
N ARG A 316 -10.08 29.26 1.09
CA ARG A 316 -10.49 27.88 0.77
C ARG A 316 -11.68 27.83 -0.19
N GLN A 317 -12.68 28.69 0.00
CA GLN A 317 -13.83 28.79 -0.90
C GLN A 317 -13.42 29.22 -2.32
N GLN A 318 -12.56 30.24 -2.43
CA GLN A 318 -12.04 30.70 -3.72
C GLN A 318 -11.26 29.60 -4.45
N ARG A 319 -10.38 28.89 -3.73
CA ARG A 319 -9.63 27.76 -4.32
C ARG A 319 -10.55 26.63 -4.77
N ALA A 320 -11.61 26.32 -4.01
CA ALA A 320 -12.57 25.29 -4.40
C ALA A 320 -13.36 25.68 -5.67
N THR A 321 -13.74 26.96 -5.80
CA THR A 321 -14.37 27.46 -7.02
C THR A 321 -13.41 27.40 -8.21
N ASP A 322 -12.14 27.77 -8.02
CA ASP A 322 -11.12 27.73 -9.08
C ASP A 322 -10.83 26.28 -9.52
N ALA A 323 -10.71 25.34 -8.59
CA ALA A 323 -10.53 23.92 -8.91
C ALA A 323 -11.73 23.33 -9.66
N THR A 324 -12.96 23.77 -9.32
CA THR A 324 -14.19 23.38 -10.04
C THR A 324 -14.16 23.92 -11.47
N ILE A 325 -13.70 25.15 -11.67
CA ILE A 325 -13.55 25.77 -12.99
C ILE A 325 -12.52 24.98 -13.81
N GLU A 326 -11.34 24.72 -13.28
CA GLU A 326 -10.29 23.97 -14.00
C GLU A 326 -10.74 22.55 -14.37
N ARG A 327 -11.47 21.87 -13.48
CA ARG A 327 -12.02 20.54 -13.75
C ARG A 327 -13.04 20.52 -14.89
N LEU A 328 -13.88 21.56 -15.00
CA LEU A 328 -14.84 21.67 -16.09
C LEU A 328 -14.14 22.09 -17.40
N VAL A 329 -13.11 22.94 -17.32
CA VAL A 329 -12.30 23.30 -18.49
C VAL A 329 -11.56 22.08 -19.05
N SER A 330 -11.00 21.23 -18.18
CA SER A 330 -10.32 19.99 -18.61
C SER A 330 -11.26 18.95 -19.22
N MET A 331 -12.56 19.01 -18.91
CA MET A 331 -13.62 18.23 -19.59
C MET A 331 -14.00 18.79 -20.96
N GLY A 332 -13.38 19.90 -21.40
CA GLY A 332 -13.57 20.50 -22.73
C GLY A 332 -14.58 21.64 -22.78
N PHE A 333 -15.10 22.11 -21.64
CA PHE A 333 -15.99 23.26 -21.59
C PHE A 333 -15.22 24.59 -21.70
N GLU A 334 -15.81 25.56 -22.40
CA GLU A 334 -15.21 26.88 -22.58
C GLU A 334 -15.13 27.65 -21.25
N ARG A 335 -13.93 28.13 -20.89
CA ARG A 335 -13.61 28.78 -19.61
C ARG A 335 -14.58 29.90 -19.23
N SER A 336 -14.97 30.73 -20.19
CA SER A 336 -15.90 31.85 -19.98
C SER A 336 -17.30 31.39 -19.53
N ARG A 337 -17.80 30.28 -20.09
CA ARG A 337 -19.11 29.71 -19.74
C ARG A 337 -19.07 29.01 -18.39
N VAL A 338 -17.96 28.32 -18.11
CA VAL A 338 -17.72 27.63 -16.83
C VAL A 338 -17.71 28.63 -15.68
N ILE A 339 -17.01 29.76 -15.82
CA ILE A 339 -16.98 30.80 -14.79
C ILE A 339 -18.39 31.33 -14.50
N GLY A 340 -19.19 31.62 -15.53
CA GLY A 340 -20.57 32.08 -15.37
C GLY A 340 -21.47 31.06 -14.67
N ALA A 341 -21.34 29.77 -15.00
CA ALA A 341 -22.11 28.69 -14.39
C ALA A 341 -21.70 28.41 -12.93
N VAL A 342 -20.41 28.48 -12.61
CA VAL A 342 -19.89 28.31 -11.24
C VAL A 342 -20.25 29.51 -10.36
N GLN A 343 -20.21 30.74 -10.90
CA GLN A 343 -20.64 31.95 -10.20
C GLN A 343 -22.15 32.00 -9.94
N ALA A 344 -22.96 31.30 -10.72
CA ALA A 344 -24.40 31.14 -10.49
C ALA A 344 -24.72 30.28 -9.25
N GLY A 345 -23.72 29.77 -8.52
CA GLY A 345 -23.87 29.23 -7.17
C GLY A 345 -24.27 27.74 -7.09
N GLY A 346 -24.07 26.99 -8.16
CA GLY A 346 -24.40 25.56 -8.20
C GLY A 346 -23.24 24.63 -7.80
N SER A 347 -23.57 23.42 -7.33
CA SER A 347 -22.60 22.32 -7.20
C SER A 347 -22.00 21.95 -8.57
N LEU A 348 -20.87 21.21 -8.59
CA LEU A 348 -20.22 20.74 -9.83
C LEU A 348 -21.23 20.14 -10.84
N GLU A 349 -22.17 19.33 -10.35
CA GLU A 349 -23.21 18.69 -11.16
C GLU A 349 -24.22 19.70 -11.73
N GLN A 350 -24.59 20.72 -10.95
CA GLN A 350 -25.50 21.78 -11.39
C GLN A 350 -24.84 22.70 -12.42
N ALA A 351 -23.57 23.06 -12.22
CA ALA A 351 -22.78 23.80 -13.21
C ALA A 351 -22.63 23.00 -14.52
N MET A 352 -22.36 21.69 -14.42
CA MET A 352 -22.29 20.81 -15.58
C MET A 352 -23.63 20.67 -16.31
N HIS A 353 -24.74 20.48 -15.58
CA HIS A 353 -26.09 20.44 -16.17
C HIS A 353 -26.44 21.75 -16.88
N GLN A 354 -26.09 22.90 -16.33
CA GLN A 354 -26.29 24.19 -16.98
C GLN A 354 -25.46 24.28 -18.27
N LEU A 355 -24.17 23.95 -18.23
CA LEU A 355 -23.29 23.96 -19.41
C LEU A 355 -23.79 23.05 -20.54
N LEU A 356 -24.32 21.87 -20.22
CA LEU A 356 -24.90 20.93 -21.18
C LEU A 356 -26.25 21.41 -21.75
N THR A 357 -27.08 22.07 -20.94
CA THR A 357 -28.38 22.59 -21.36
C THR A 357 -28.21 23.75 -22.35
N TYR A 358 -27.26 24.66 -22.09
CA TYR A 358 -26.97 25.78 -22.99
C TYR A 358 -26.20 25.36 -24.26
N SER A 359 -25.37 24.31 -24.20
CA SER A 359 -24.75 23.71 -25.40
C SER A 359 -25.79 23.19 -26.41
N ARG A 360 -26.95 22.73 -25.91
CA ARG A 360 -28.07 22.29 -26.77
C ARG A 360 -28.92 23.44 -27.32
N ALA A 361 -28.87 24.63 -26.72
CA ALA A 361 -29.53 25.81 -27.28
C ALA A 361 -28.72 26.40 -28.45
N ASP A 362 -27.40 26.47 -28.33
CA ASP A 362 -26.53 27.05 -29.38
C ASP A 362 -26.51 26.24 -30.68
N THR A 363 -26.75 24.92 -30.62
CA THR A 363 -26.89 24.08 -31.83
C THR A 363 -28.20 24.29 -32.59
N THR A 364 -29.19 24.97 -32.00
CA THR A 364 -30.46 25.28 -32.67
C THR A 364 -30.53 26.68 -33.28
N VAL A 365 -29.62 27.60 -32.92
CA VAL A 365 -29.63 28.98 -33.44
C VAL A 365 -28.60 29.21 -34.57
N ALA A 366 -27.62 28.32 -34.72
CA ALA A 366 -26.59 28.43 -35.76
C ALA A 366 -27.06 27.95 -37.17
N ALA A 367 -28.30 27.47 -37.31
CA ALA A 367 -28.85 26.97 -38.58
C ALA A 367 -29.69 28.01 -39.36
N GLU A 368 -30.05 29.15 -38.77
CA GLU A 368 -30.88 30.17 -39.40
C GLU A 368 -30.28 31.56 -39.20
N ASN A 369 -29.23 31.88 -39.95
CA ASN A 369 -28.97 33.24 -40.48
C ASN A 369 -27.65 33.23 -41.26
N SER A 370 -27.69 32.62 -42.44
CA SER A 370 -26.69 32.82 -43.47
C SER A 370 -27.39 33.09 -44.80
N ALA A 371 -27.80 34.35 -44.99
CA ALA A 371 -28.07 34.91 -46.32
C ALA A 371 -28.16 36.44 -46.26
N ASN A 372 -27.35 37.08 -47.11
CA ASN A 372 -27.32 38.50 -47.49
C ASN A 372 -26.62 39.48 -46.54
N ALA A 373 -25.83 40.45 -46.98
CA ALA A 373 -25.16 40.74 -48.25
C ALA A 373 -24.30 41.99 -47.99
N HIS A 374 -23.03 41.96 -48.39
CA HIS A 374 -22.33 43.04 -49.12
C HIS A 374 -22.49 44.52 -48.68
N GLY A 375 -21.35 45.17 -48.41
CA GLY A 375 -21.08 46.52 -48.91
C GLY A 375 -20.65 47.60 -47.92
N SER A 376 -19.36 47.96 -48.01
CA SER A 376 -18.76 49.30 -47.84
C SER A 376 -18.44 49.88 -46.45
N THR A 377 -17.12 49.95 -46.18
CA THR A 377 -16.29 51.13 -45.80
C THR A 377 -16.93 52.29 -45.02
N VAL A 378 -16.29 52.68 -43.90
CA VAL A 378 -15.58 53.98 -43.68
C VAL A 378 -14.89 53.99 -42.29
N ASN A 379 -13.67 54.53 -42.27
CA ASN A 379 -12.81 54.82 -41.12
C ASN A 379 -13.42 55.82 -40.09
N ASN A 380 -13.03 55.76 -38.82
CA ASN A 380 -12.08 56.71 -38.20
C ASN A 380 -11.94 56.59 -36.66
N ASN A 381 -10.69 56.78 -36.25
CA ASN A 381 -10.06 57.01 -34.94
C ASN A 381 -10.86 57.75 -33.84
N ALA A 382 -10.58 57.38 -32.58
CA ALA A 382 -10.08 58.27 -31.50
C ALA A 382 -9.88 57.41 -30.21
N SER A 383 -8.65 57.12 -29.79
CA SER A 383 -7.84 57.88 -28.82
C SER A 383 -8.21 57.63 -27.34
N ALA A 384 -7.24 57.04 -26.62
CA ALA A 384 -7.15 56.98 -25.15
C ALA A 384 -7.01 58.38 -24.53
N PRO A 385 -7.18 58.50 -23.20
CA PRO A 385 -6.01 58.55 -22.29
C PRO A 385 -6.28 57.78 -20.97
N ASP A 386 -5.34 57.03 -20.40
CA ASP A 386 -4.15 57.42 -19.59
C ASP A 386 -4.46 58.36 -18.42
N SER A 387 -4.24 57.88 -17.19
CA SER A 387 -4.07 58.64 -15.95
C SER A 387 -3.60 57.72 -14.82
N THR A 388 -2.31 57.80 -14.51
CA THR A 388 -1.73 57.48 -13.18
C THR A 388 -1.99 58.64 -12.21
N PRO A 389 -1.89 58.39 -10.89
CA PRO A 389 -0.88 59.14 -10.13
C PRO A 389 -0.12 58.30 -9.09
N THR A 390 0.99 58.89 -8.67
CA THR A 390 2.19 58.38 -8.01
C THR A 390 2.11 58.35 -6.45
N ASP A 391 2.94 57.46 -5.88
CA ASP A 391 3.68 57.49 -4.60
C ASP A 391 3.01 57.83 -3.26
N LEU A 392 3.04 56.84 -2.33
CA LEU A 392 3.52 57.01 -0.95
C LEU A 392 4.14 55.69 -0.42
N ALA A 393 5.10 55.85 0.49
CA ALA A 393 6.23 54.97 0.79
C ALA A 393 6.00 53.82 1.79
N LEU A 394 6.84 52.79 1.64
CA LEU A 394 7.60 52.02 2.66
C LEU A 394 6.94 51.76 4.04
N ASP A 395 6.46 50.53 4.27
CA ASP A 395 6.93 49.60 5.33
C ASP A 395 5.95 48.43 5.49
N ASN A 396 6.51 47.26 5.81
CA ASN A 396 5.89 45.96 6.13
C ASN A 396 6.15 44.88 5.06
N LEU A 397 7.35 44.28 5.18
CA LEU A 397 7.62 42.94 4.69
C LEU A 397 6.75 41.96 5.47
N ASP A 398 5.67 41.51 4.84
CA ASP A 398 4.84 40.40 5.28
C ASP A 398 5.66 39.10 5.33
N PRO A 399 5.73 38.38 6.47
CA PRO A 399 6.35 37.05 6.55
C PRO A 399 5.42 35.93 6.03
N ASP A 400 4.19 36.26 5.62
CA ASP A 400 3.14 35.31 5.19
C ASP A 400 3.22 34.88 3.71
N ALA A 401 4.31 35.20 3.00
CA ALA A 401 4.54 34.76 1.62
C ALA A 401 5.05 33.30 1.49
N LEU A 402 5.16 32.56 2.60
CA LEU A 402 5.62 31.17 2.63
C LEU A 402 4.52 30.15 3.00
N ASP A 403 3.28 30.40 2.56
CA ASP A 403 2.30 29.32 2.36
C ASP A 403 2.75 28.49 1.13
N ILE A 404 3.88 27.78 1.27
CA ILE A 404 4.24 26.67 0.38
C ILE A 404 3.31 25.52 0.75
N ASP A 405 2.20 25.49 0.03
CA ASP A 405 1.21 24.43 0.05
C ASP A 405 1.85 23.13 -0.47
N CYS A 406 2.02 22.13 0.39
CA CYS A 406 2.40 20.76 0.01
C CYS A 406 1.26 20.01 -0.71
N SER A 407 0.40 20.73 -1.44
CA SER A 407 -0.70 20.12 -2.22
C SER A 407 -0.71 20.56 -3.68
N ASN A 408 0.34 21.24 -4.16
CA ASN A 408 0.47 21.60 -5.57
C ASN A 408 1.94 21.66 -6.04
N GLU A 409 2.60 20.51 -6.19
CA GLU A 409 3.75 20.43 -7.09
C GLU A 409 3.23 20.49 -8.54
N GLY A 410 3.20 21.70 -9.10
CA GLY A 410 3.40 21.84 -10.54
C GLY A 410 4.80 21.31 -10.92
N PRO A 411 4.99 20.80 -12.14
CA PRO A 411 6.08 19.88 -12.47
C PRO A 411 7.44 20.56 -12.32
N SER A 412 8.09 20.33 -11.18
CA SER A 412 9.51 20.63 -11.03
C SER A 412 10.27 19.61 -11.87
N ALA A 413 11.16 20.12 -12.72
CA ALA A 413 11.95 19.37 -13.69
C ALA A 413 13.03 18.50 -13.00
N ALA A 414 12.59 17.48 -12.27
CA ALA A 414 13.36 16.32 -11.87
C ALA A 414 12.51 15.11 -12.25
N GLU A 415 12.85 14.48 -13.38
CA GLU A 415 12.36 13.19 -13.89
C GLU A 415 11.05 12.71 -13.26
N ILE A 416 9.93 13.24 -13.75
CA ILE A 416 8.60 12.70 -13.47
C ILE A 416 8.54 11.33 -14.16
N GLU A 417 8.97 10.28 -13.46
CA GLU A 417 8.33 8.99 -13.63
C GLU A 417 6.84 9.23 -13.41
N GLN A 418 6.04 9.06 -14.46
CA GLN A 418 4.59 9.19 -14.38
C GLN A 418 4.10 8.33 -13.21
N ARG A 419 3.53 9.00 -12.20
CA ARG A 419 3.05 8.33 -10.98
C ARG A 419 2.03 7.26 -11.37
N ASP A 420 2.38 6.01 -11.11
CA ASP A 420 1.53 4.86 -11.40
C ASP A 420 0.56 4.61 -10.25
N VAL A 421 -0.49 5.45 -10.20
CA VAL A 421 -1.55 5.40 -9.17
C VAL A 421 -2.26 4.06 -9.17
N GLU A 422 -2.43 3.44 -10.33
CA GLU A 422 -3.05 2.12 -10.46
C GLU A 422 -2.19 1.08 -9.74
N MET A 423 -0.89 1.05 -10.02
CA MET A 423 0.00 0.09 -9.36
C MET A 423 0.15 0.34 -7.85
N GLU A 424 0.20 1.60 -7.42
CA GLU A 424 0.19 1.96 -5.99
C GLU A 424 -1.07 1.40 -5.29
N GLY A 425 -2.25 1.58 -5.91
CA GLY A 425 -3.52 1.07 -5.39
C GLY A 425 -3.57 -0.45 -5.33
N GLU A 426 -3.13 -1.15 -6.38
CA GLU A 426 -3.12 -2.61 -6.37
C GLU A 426 -2.17 -3.20 -5.31
N ILE A 427 -1.03 -2.55 -5.04
CA ILE A 427 -0.10 -2.97 -4.00
C ILE A 427 -0.74 -2.75 -2.62
N ALA A 428 -1.32 -1.58 -2.39
CA ALA A 428 -1.99 -1.26 -1.14
C ALA A 428 -3.15 -2.22 -0.83
N ASP A 429 -3.96 -2.56 -1.84
CA ASP A 429 -5.03 -3.55 -1.71
C ASP A 429 -4.50 -4.95 -1.35
N GLU A 430 -3.38 -5.35 -1.95
CA GLU A 430 -2.76 -6.66 -1.66
C GLU A 430 -2.20 -6.71 -0.25
N LEU A 431 -1.57 -5.63 0.24
CA LEU A 431 -1.11 -5.52 1.63
C LEU A 431 -2.28 -5.49 2.61
N ALA A 432 -3.38 -4.79 2.29
CA ALA A 432 -4.56 -4.71 3.14
C ALA A 432 -5.29 -6.07 3.29
N ARG A 433 -5.17 -6.94 2.29
CA ARG A 433 -5.74 -8.31 2.33
C ARG A 433 -4.85 -9.29 3.09
N GLY A 434 -3.55 -9.04 3.18
CA GLY A 434 -2.60 -9.91 3.84
C GLY A 434 -2.65 -9.79 5.37
N ASP A 435 -2.63 -10.92 6.07
CA ASP A 435 -2.30 -10.96 7.49
C ASP A 435 -0.85 -11.48 7.70
N ALA A 436 -0.39 -11.51 8.95
CA ALA A 436 0.94 -12.02 9.31
C ALA A 436 1.18 -13.50 8.94
N LEU A 437 0.13 -14.26 8.63
CA LEU A 437 0.19 -15.68 8.28
C LEU A 437 -0.06 -15.93 6.78
N SER A 438 -0.32 -14.89 5.99
CA SER A 438 -0.62 -14.99 4.56
C SER A 438 0.55 -15.60 3.79
N ASP A 439 1.77 -15.35 4.25
CA ASP A 439 2.99 -15.91 3.69
C ASP A 439 3.10 -17.43 3.78
N TYR A 440 2.37 -18.03 4.73
CA TYR A 440 2.35 -19.46 5.00
C TYR A 440 1.15 -20.17 4.38
N ASP A 441 0.15 -19.42 3.89
CA ASP A 441 -1.03 -19.98 3.24
C ASP A 441 -0.76 -20.26 1.75
N ILE A 442 -0.05 -21.35 1.53
CA ILE A 442 0.35 -21.80 0.20
C ILE A 442 -0.66 -22.80 -0.33
N GLU A 443 -1.11 -22.61 -1.57
CA GLU A 443 -1.87 -23.63 -2.29
C GLU A 443 -0.94 -24.76 -2.73
N VAL A 444 -1.16 -25.96 -2.18
CA VAL A 444 -0.23 -27.10 -2.30
C VAL A 444 -0.53 -28.08 -3.44
N ALA A 445 -1.49 -27.76 -4.32
CA ALA A 445 -1.95 -28.68 -5.37
C ALA A 445 -0.83 -29.03 -6.37
N LYS A 446 -0.11 -28.00 -6.85
CA LYS A 446 1.00 -28.16 -7.80
C LYS A 446 2.18 -28.90 -7.17
N GLU A 447 2.41 -28.69 -5.88
CA GLU A 447 3.42 -29.40 -5.10
C GLU A 447 3.10 -30.89 -5.04
N GLY A 448 1.85 -31.25 -4.79
CA GLY A 448 1.40 -32.65 -4.81
C GLY A 448 1.63 -33.33 -6.16
N GLU A 449 1.29 -32.65 -7.26
CA GLU A 449 1.55 -33.14 -8.62
C GLU A 449 3.05 -33.35 -8.87
N ALA A 450 3.88 -32.36 -8.51
CA ALA A 450 5.32 -32.42 -8.69
C ALA A 450 5.97 -33.53 -7.83
N ILE A 451 5.52 -33.73 -6.58
CA ILE A 451 5.99 -34.82 -5.72
C ILE A 451 5.74 -36.17 -6.41
N ASN A 452 4.53 -36.38 -6.93
CA ASN A 452 4.17 -37.62 -7.62
C ASN A 452 4.99 -37.82 -8.90
N GLU A 453 5.20 -36.78 -9.69
CA GLU A 453 6.03 -36.81 -10.91
C GLU A 453 7.47 -37.26 -10.58
N TYR A 454 8.12 -36.61 -9.61
CA TYR A 454 9.51 -36.90 -9.29
C TYR A 454 9.71 -38.25 -8.57
N LEU A 455 8.75 -38.69 -7.76
CA LEU A 455 8.78 -40.04 -7.18
C LEU A 455 8.64 -41.12 -8.27
N ALA A 456 7.79 -40.90 -9.28
CA ALA A 456 7.67 -41.81 -10.42
C ALA A 456 8.97 -41.85 -11.25
N LEU A 457 9.60 -40.69 -11.49
CA LEU A 457 10.90 -40.62 -12.16
C LEU A 457 11.98 -41.40 -11.39
N LEU A 458 12.06 -41.25 -10.07
CA LEU A 458 13.00 -42.02 -9.24
C LEU A 458 12.76 -43.53 -9.33
N ALA A 459 11.51 -43.98 -9.31
CA ALA A 459 11.17 -45.39 -9.46
C ALA A 459 11.61 -45.95 -10.82
N SER A 460 11.52 -45.14 -11.88
CA SER A 460 12.00 -45.55 -13.22
C SER A 460 13.52 -45.76 -13.25
N VAL A 461 14.29 -44.88 -12.59
CA VAL A 461 15.75 -44.98 -12.50
C VAL A 461 16.19 -46.29 -11.82
N ASP A 462 15.49 -46.70 -10.75
CA ASP A 462 15.74 -47.96 -10.06
C ASP A 462 15.43 -49.19 -10.94
N GLY A 463 14.37 -49.12 -11.75
CA GLY A 463 14.03 -50.18 -12.71
C GLY A 463 15.10 -50.37 -13.78
N THR A 464 15.72 -49.29 -14.26
CA THR A 464 16.85 -49.38 -15.22
C THR A 464 18.13 -49.92 -14.58
N SER A 465 18.48 -49.51 -13.37
CA SER A 465 19.71 -49.96 -12.69
C SER A 465 19.67 -51.44 -12.25
N SER A 466 18.49 -51.94 -11.88
CA SER A 466 18.28 -53.37 -11.58
C SER A 466 18.32 -54.25 -12.85
N SER A 467 17.91 -53.72 -14.01
CA SER A 467 18.00 -54.44 -15.28
C SER A 467 19.42 -54.51 -15.87
N GLN A 468 20.27 -53.51 -15.62
CA GLN A 468 21.67 -53.48 -16.07
C GLN A 468 22.62 -54.31 -15.18
N SER A 469 22.27 -54.57 -13.92
CA SER A 469 23.06 -55.42 -13.01
C SER A 469 22.76 -56.93 -13.17
N SER A 470 21.81 -57.28 -14.05
CA SER A 470 21.38 -58.66 -14.32
C SER A 470 21.83 -59.19 -15.69
N GLN A 471 22.75 -58.49 -16.38
CA GLN A 471 23.37 -58.92 -17.65
C GLN A 471 24.85 -59.27 -17.48
#